data_AF-A0A399ZMU9-F1
#
_entry.id   AF-A0A399ZMU9-F1
#
_cell.length_a   1.000
_cell.length_b   1.000
_cell.length_c   1.000
_cell.angle_alpha   90.00
_cell.angle_beta   90.00
_cell.angle_gamma   90.00
#
_symmetry.space_group_name_H-M   'P 1'
#
loop_
_entity.id
_entity.type
_entity.pdbx_description
1 polymer ?
#
loop_
_entity_poly.entity_id
_entity_poly.type
_entity_poly.pdbx_seq_one_letter_code
_entity_poly.pdbx_strand_id
1 'polypeptide(L)'
;MDIVAIFLTLAVLILVGAYLYAPFLRGYGQRVTQEERELSALLAERERTLSSLQELDFDFKLGKIPEGEYPDQRMSLLQKGADILRKIDALSAEHPREAAKAGRKITDDQLEAMISKRRVERKGKYEGFCPKCGKPVMVDDRFCPSCGKALR
;
A
#
# COMPACT_ATOMS: atom_id res chain seq x y z
N MET A 1 -16.99 -44.02 -30.77
CA MET A 1 -17.36 -42.77 -30.06
C MET A 1 -16.47 -42.53 -28.85
N ASP A 2 -16.00 -43.59 -28.18
CA ASP A 2 -15.24 -43.51 -26.92
C ASP A 2 -13.83 -42.92 -27.08
N ILE A 3 -13.18 -43.20 -28.22
CA ILE A 3 -11.85 -42.66 -28.53
C ILE A 3 -11.89 -41.12 -28.54
N VAL A 4 -12.91 -40.52 -29.15
CA VAL A 4 -13.07 -39.06 -29.20
C VAL A 4 -13.28 -38.49 -27.79
N ALA A 5 -14.09 -39.16 -26.97
CA ALA A 5 -14.33 -38.75 -25.60
C ALA A 5 -13.05 -38.80 -24.74
N ILE A 6 -12.23 -39.84 -24.89
CA ILE A 6 -10.95 -39.99 -24.18
C ILE A 6 -9.95 -38.89 -24.57
N PHE A 7 -9.85 -38.55 -25.86
CA PHE A 7 -8.96 -37.47 -26.29
C PHE A 7 -9.42 -36.10 -25.78
N LEU A 8 -10.73 -35.86 -25.73
CA LEU A 8 -11.29 -34.60 -25.25
C LEU A 8 -11.05 -34.42 -23.75
N THR A 9 -11.26 -35.47 -22.95
CA THR A 9 -10.98 -35.44 -21.51
C THR A 9 -9.49 -35.24 -21.23
N LEU A 10 -8.60 -35.91 -21.97
CA LEU A 10 -7.15 -35.74 -21.86
C LEU A 10 -6.72 -34.30 -22.21
N ALA A 11 -7.26 -33.73 -23.29
CA ALA A 11 -6.94 -32.36 -23.72
C ALA A 11 -7.35 -31.31 -22.68
N VAL A 12 -8.55 -31.46 -22.09
CA VAL A 12 -9.03 -30.58 -21.01
C VAL A 12 -8.13 -30.72 -19.78
N LEU A 13 -7.74 -31.94 -19.41
CA LEU A 13 -6.89 -32.20 -18.26
C LEU A 13 -5.50 -31.56 -18.43
N ILE A 14 -4.91 -31.66 -19.62
CA ILE A 14 -3.64 -31.00 -19.96
C ILE A 14 -3.77 -29.48 -19.89
N LEU A 15 -4.86 -28.91 -20.41
CA LEU A 15 -5.09 -27.46 -20.41
C LEU A 15 -5.28 -26.91 -19.00
N VAL A 16 -6.05 -27.61 -18.16
CA VAL A 16 -6.22 -27.28 -16.74
C VAL A 16 -4.89 -27.42 -16.00
N GLY A 17 -4.16 -28.51 -16.25
CA GLY A 17 -2.82 -28.72 -15.70
C GLY A 17 -1.87 -27.58 -16.07
N ALA A 18 -1.84 -27.17 -17.34
CA ALA A 18 -1.02 -26.06 -17.81
C ALA A 18 -1.43 -24.72 -17.19
N TYR A 19 -2.73 -24.46 -17.03
CA TYR A 19 -3.23 -23.25 -16.37
C TYR A 19 -2.84 -23.19 -14.90
N LEU A 20 -2.92 -24.32 -14.19
CA LEU A 20 -2.51 -24.44 -12.78
C LEU A 20 -0.99 -24.41 -12.60
N TYR A 21 -0.23 -24.89 -13.58
CA TYR A 21 1.24 -24.90 -13.54
C TYR A 21 1.85 -23.58 -14.07
N ALA A 22 1.10 -22.79 -14.83
CA ALA A 22 1.49 -21.47 -15.30
C ALA A 22 1.95 -20.51 -14.19
N PRO A 23 1.29 -20.34 -13.03
CA PRO A 23 1.81 -19.49 -11.95
C PRO A 23 3.17 -19.96 -11.40
N PHE A 24 3.44 -21.26 -11.44
CA PHE A 24 4.70 -21.84 -10.96
C PHE A 24 5.84 -21.62 -11.96
N LEU A 25 5.56 -21.77 -13.26
CA LEU A 25 6.51 -21.48 -14.36
C LEU A 25 6.75 -19.98 -14.55
N ARG A 26 5.73 -19.15 -14.28
CA ARG A 26 5.81 -17.69 -14.45
C ARG A 26 6.67 -16.99 -13.40
N GLY A 27 7.33 -17.74 -12.50
CA GLY A 27 8.27 -17.18 -11.54
C GLY A 27 7.63 -15.99 -10.83
N TYR A 28 6.55 -16.25 -10.09
CA TYR A 28 5.89 -15.23 -9.26
C TYR A 28 6.84 -14.81 -8.16
N GLY A 29 7.69 -13.88 -8.53
CA GLY A 29 8.87 -13.45 -7.82
C GLY A 29 9.45 -12.41 -8.72
N GLN A 30 8.75 -11.26 -8.79
CA GLN A 30 9.40 -10.00 -9.12
C GLN A 30 10.71 -10.04 -8.34
N ARG A 31 11.82 -10.31 -9.04
CA ARG A 31 13.12 -10.48 -8.39
C ARG A 31 13.41 -9.12 -7.80
N VAL A 32 13.10 -8.95 -6.52
CA VAL A 32 13.43 -7.75 -5.78
C VAL A 32 14.92 -7.62 -5.96
N THR A 33 15.32 -6.59 -6.70
CA THR A 33 16.72 -6.34 -7.00
C THR A 33 17.44 -6.18 -5.66
N GLN A 34 18.73 -6.48 -5.64
CA GLN A 34 19.50 -6.30 -4.42
C GLN A 34 19.37 -4.85 -3.90
N GLU A 35 19.32 -3.89 -4.84
CA GLU A 35 19.14 -2.47 -4.61
C GLU A 35 17.75 -2.13 -4.03
N GLU A 36 16.64 -2.67 -4.57
CA GLU A 36 15.30 -2.49 -3.98
C GLU A 36 15.25 -3.01 -2.54
N ARG A 37 15.99 -4.09 -2.24
CA ARG A 37 16.08 -4.66 -0.88
C ARG A 37 16.89 -3.78 0.06
N GLU A 38 18.00 -3.21 -0.42
CA GLU A 38 18.83 -2.25 0.32
C GLU A 38 18.07 -0.95 0.62
N LEU A 39 17.37 -0.40 -0.38
CA LEU A 39 16.50 0.77 -0.22
C LEU A 39 15.38 0.50 0.79
N SER A 40 14.73 -0.67 0.70
CA SER A 40 13.68 -1.08 1.65
C SER A 40 14.21 -1.19 3.08
N ALA A 41 15.43 -1.71 3.25
CA ALA A 41 16.08 -1.78 4.55
C ALA A 41 16.38 -0.39 5.13
N LEU A 42 16.89 0.54 4.31
CA LEU A 42 17.16 1.92 4.73
C LEU A 42 15.87 2.69 5.09
N LEU A 43 14.78 2.49 4.34
CA LEU A 43 13.47 3.08 4.67
C LEU A 43 12.95 2.58 6.03
N ALA A 44 13.12 1.29 6.32
CA ALA A 44 12.75 0.74 7.62
C ALA A 44 13.62 1.31 8.76
N GLU A 45 14.90 1.54 8.50
CA GLU A 45 15.82 2.15 9.48
C GLU A 45 15.50 3.62 9.75
N ARG A 46 15.07 4.37 8.72
CA ARG A 46 14.53 5.72 8.86
C ARG A 46 13.33 5.73 9.80
N GLU A 47 12.35 4.87 9.58
CA GLU A 47 11.13 4.81 10.40
C GLU A 47 11.45 4.49 11.86
N ARG A 48 12.35 3.53 12.10
CA ARG A 48 12.84 3.23 13.46
C ARG A 48 13.48 4.44 14.12
N THR A 49 14.36 5.14 13.40
CA THR A 49 15.06 6.32 13.94
C THR A 49 14.09 7.45 14.27
N LEU A 50 13.09 7.71 13.41
CA LEU A 50 12.05 8.70 13.66
C LEU A 50 11.19 8.35 14.88
N SER A 51 10.81 7.08 15.00
CA SER A 51 10.06 6.58 16.16
C SER A 51 10.85 6.77 17.45
N SER A 52 12.15 6.41 17.46
CA SER A 52 13.02 6.63 18.63
C SER A 52 13.18 8.11 19.00
N LEU A 53 13.27 8.99 18.00
CA LEU A 53 13.34 10.44 18.23
C LEU A 53 12.04 10.97 18.84
N GLN A 54 10.90 10.49 18.35
CA GLN A 54 9.58 10.83 18.88
C GLN A 54 9.39 10.33 20.32
N GLU A 55 9.82 9.10 20.61
CA GLU A 55 9.77 8.53 21.95
C GLU A 55 10.64 9.32 22.95
N LEU A 56 11.87 9.68 22.55
CA LEU A 56 12.77 10.53 23.35
C LEU A 56 12.12 11.88 23.66
N ASP A 57 11.53 12.54 22.66
CA ASP A 57 10.85 13.82 22.83
C ASP A 57 9.61 13.70 23.74
N PHE A 58 8.91 12.57 23.71
CA PHE A 58 7.80 12.32 24.63
C PHE A 58 8.27 12.08 26.06
N ASP A 59 9.30 11.26 26.26
CA ASP A 59 9.82 10.96 27.58
C ASP A 59 10.41 12.21 28.26
N PHE A 60 11.05 13.10 27.48
CA PHE A 60 11.46 14.41 27.97
C PHE A 60 10.27 15.27 28.39
N LYS A 61 9.23 15.38 27.56
CA LYS A 61 7.99 16.13 27.89
C LYS A 61 7.26 15.57 29.10
N LEU A 62 7.36 14.27 29.34
CA LEU A 62 6.80 13.58 30.51
C LEU A 62 7.69 13.70 31.75
N GLY A 63 8.86 14.35 31.65
CA GLY A 63 9.80 14.54 32.76
C GLY A 63 10.52 13.26 33.19
N LYS A 64 10.52 12.21 32.36
CA LYS A 64 11.25 10.96 32.66
C LYS A 64 12.76 11.09 32.42
N ILE A 65 13.17 12.07 31.61
CA ILE A 65 14.57 12.27 31.21
C ILE A 65 15.03 13.64 31.72
N PRO A 66 16.20 13.71 32.40
CA PRO A 66 16.76 14.96 32.87
C PRO A 66 17.25 15.85 31.72
N GLU A 67 17.15 17.18 31.90
CA GLU A 67 17.53 18.19 30.89
C GLU A 67 19.00 18.12 30.43
N GLY A 68 19.88 17.53 31.25
CA GLY A 68 21.30 17.34 30.90
C GLY A 68 21.56 16.23 29.87
N GLU A 69 20.73 15.17 29.83
CA GLU A 69 20.97 14.01 28.95
C GLU A 69 20.19 14.08 27.63
N TYR A 70 19.08 14.80 27.61
CA TYR A 70 18.24 15.00 26.44
C TYR A 70 18.98 15.57 25.19
N PRO A 71 19.74 16.69 25.28
CA PRO A 71 20.32 17.31 24.10
C PRO A 71 21.35 16.42 23.40
N ASP A 72 22.16 15.69 24.17
CA ASP A 72 23.18 14.77 23.63
C ASP A 72 22.54 13.57 22.92
N GLN A 73 21.54 12.95 23.56
CA GLN A 73 20.82 11.82 22.95
C GLN A 73 20.08 12.25 21.68
N ARG A 74 19.42 13.40 21.71
CA ARG A 74 18.70 13.96 20.56
C ARG A 74 19.64 14.28 19.40
N MET A 75 20.80 14.88 19.68
CA MET A 75 21.81 15.17 18.66
C MET A 75 22.29 13.88 17.98
N SER A 76 22.56 12.83 18.76
CA SER A 76 23.01 11.54 18.22
C SER A 76 21.98 10.88 17.29
N LEU A 77 20.69 10.96 17.63
CA LEU A 77 19.60 10.41 16.80
C LEU A 77 19.36 11.25 15.55
N LEU A 78 19.45 12.58 15.66
CA LEU A 78 19.34 13.49 14.52
C LEU A 78 20.46 13.25 13.52
N GLN A 79 21.69 13.07 13.99
CA GLN A 79 22.84 12.78 13.14
C GLN A 79 22.66 11.43 12.40
N LYS A 80 22.25 10.37 13.12
CA LYS A 80 21.93 9.08 12.51
C LYS A 80 20.83 9.20 11.46
N GLY A 81 19.76 9.94 11.75
CA GLY A 81 18.66 10.19 10.82
C GLY A 81 19.12 10.92 9.55
N ALA A 82 19.97 11.94 9.70
CA ALA A 82 20.54 12.68 8.57
C ALA A 82 21.41 11.79 7.67
N ASP A 83 22.21 10.90 8.28
CA ASP A 83 23.08 9.99 7.52
C ASP A 83 22.27 8.91 6.77
N ILE A 84 21.19 8.39 7.36
CA ILE A 84 20.27 7.46 6.68
C ILE A 84 19.58 8.16 5.50
N LEU A 85 19.11 9.39 5.68
CA LEU A 85 18.47 10.16 4.60
C LEU A 85 19.43 10.40 3.43
N ARG A 86 20.71 10.75 3.70
CA ARG A 86 21.71 10.89 2.64
C ARG A 86 21.92 9.61 1.83
N LYS A 87 21.92 8.44 2.49
CA LYS A 87 22.04 7.14 1.80
C LYS A 87 20.82 6.85 0.92
N ILE A 88 19.62 7.18 1.41
CA ILE A 88 18.38 7.04 0.64
C ILE A 88 18.39 7.97 -0.58
N ASP A 89 18.79 9.23 -0.40
CA ASP A 89 18.89 10.21 -1.48
C ASP A 89 19.88 9.76 -2.57
N ALA A 90 21.04 9.20 -2.18
CA ALA A 90 22.02 8.65 -3.11
C ALA A 90 21.45 7.49 -3.96
N LEU A 91 20.85 6.49 -3.30
CA LEU A 91 20.28 5.32 -3.98
C LEU A 91 19.06 5.67 -4.83
N SER A 92 18.24 6.62 -4.39
CA SER A 92 17.07 7.07 -5.14
C SER A 92 17.41 7.96 -6.34
N ALA A 93 18.53 8.70 -6.28
CA ALA A 93 19.03 9.49 -7.41
C ALA A 93 19.60 8.62 -8.54
N GLU A 94 20.24 7.50 -8.19
CA GLU A 94 20.76 6.53 -9.18
C GLU A 94 19.62 5.81 -9.93
N HIS A 95 18.47 5.58 -9.28
CA HIS A 95 17.34 4.85 -9.86
C HIS A 95 15.99 5.59 -9.81
N PRO A 96 15.77 6.62 -10.66
CA PRO A 96 14.51 7.39 -10.71
C PRO A 96 13.26 6.55 -11.00
N ARG A 97 13.44 5.39 -11.67
CA ARG A 97 12.34 4.49 -12.07
C ARG A 97 11.80 3.66 -10.90
N GLU A 98 12.61 3.36 -9.90
CA GLU A 98 12.21 2.62 -8.70
C GLU A 98 11.56 3.57 -7.67
N ALA A 99 12.07 4.80 -7.56
CA ALA A 99 11.39 5.88 -6.84
C ALA A 99 9.96 6.13 -7.38
N ALA A 100 9.75 6.03 -8.69
CA ALA A 100 8.44 6.14 -9.32
C ALA A 100 7.48 4.95 -9.02
N LYS A 101 8.00 3.78 -8.62
CA LYS A 101 7.21 2.61 -8.18
C LYS A 101 6.91 2.64 -6.69
N ALA A 102 7.87 3.01 -5.85
CA ALA A 102 7.71 3.10 -4.39
C ALA A 102 6.91 4.33 -3.95
N GLY A 103 6.89 5.37 -4.78
CA GLY A 103 6.15 6.58 -4.52
C GLY A 103 5.94 7.34 -5.80
N ARG A 104 5.01 6.88 -6.66
CA ARG A 104 4.33 7.84 -7.52
C ARG A 104 3.65 8.81 -6.58
N LYS A 105 4.30 9.94 -6.28
CA LYS A 105 3.69 11.11 -5.64
C LYS A 105 2.61 11.56 -6.62
N ILE A 106 1.45 10.92 -6.53
CA ILE A 106 0.23 11.40 -7.13
C ILE A 106 0.05 12.79 -6.53
N THR A 107 0.14 13.82 -7.36
CA THR A 107 -0.11 15.18 -6.88
C THR A 107 -1.53 15.24 -6.34
N ASP A 108 -1.78 16.12 -5.39
CA ASP A 108 -3.12 16.24 -4.80
C ASP A 108 -4.18 16.46 -5.90
N ASP A 109 -3.86 17.28 -6.90
CA ASP A 109 -4.67 17.50 -8.10
C ASP A 109 -4.96 16.21 -8.90
N GLN A 110 -3.96 15.33 -9.07
CA GLN A 110 -4.15 14.06 -9.77
C GLN A 110 -5.04 13.11 -8.96
N LEU A 111 -4.91 13.14 -7.64
CA LEU A 111 -5.74 12.34 -6.74
C LEU A 111 -7.20 12.83 -6.77
N GLU A 112 -7.41 14.13 -6.66
CA GLU A 112 -8.74 14.75 -6.77
C GLU A 112 -9.41 14.46 -8.12
N ALA A 113 -8.64 14.51 -9.22
CA ALA A 113 -9.13 14.15 -10.55
C ALA A 113 -9.57 12.68 -10.64
N MET A 114 -8.84 11.75 -10.00
CA MET A 114 -9.24 10.33 -9.95
C MET A 114 -10.47 10.10 -9.06
N ILE A 115 -10.55 10.78 -7.92
CA ILE A 115 -11.70 10.70 -7.00
C ILE A 115 -12.97 11.26 -7.67
N SER A 116 -12.87 12.40 -8.36
CA SER A 116 -14.01 13.01 -9.04
C SER A 116 -14.56 12.12 -10.16
N LYS A 117 -13.69 11.54 -11.00
CA LYS A 117 -14.08 10.54 -12.01
C LYS A 117 -14.85 9.37 -11.38
N ARG A 118 -14.28 8.76 -10.33
CA ARG A 118 -14.94 7.65 -9.62
C ARG A 118 -16.26 8.05 -8.95
N ARG A 119 -16.38 9.29 -8.46
CA ARG A 119 -17.64 9.81 -7.88
C ARG A 119 -18.70 10.02 -8.96
N VAL A 120 -18.33 10.51 -10.15
CA VAL A 120 -19.26 10.66 -11.28
C VAL A 120 -19.75 9.30 -11.76
N GLU A 121 -18.87 8.32 -11.93
CA GLU A 121 -19.23 6.94 -12.29
C GLU A 121 -20.20 6.30 -11.30
N ARG A 122 -20.03 6.61 -10.01
CA ARG A 122 -20.89 6.10 -8.93
C ARG A 122 -22.24 6.83 -8.83
N LYS A 123 -22.32 8.11 -9.22
CA LYS A 123 -23.56 8.90 -9.13
C LYS A 123 -24.70 8.39 -10.02
N GLY A 124 -24.39 7.69 -11.11
CA GLY A 124 -25.39 7.11 -12.01
C GLY A 124 -26.03 5.80 -11.53
N LYS A 125 -25.64 5.25 -10.37
CA LYS A 125 -26.06 3.91 -9.89
C LYS A 125 -26.93 3.93 -8.63
N TYR A 126 -27.46 5.10 -8.26
CA TYR A 126 -28.38 5.22 -7.13
C TYR A 126 -29.81 4.91 -7.59
N GLU A 127 -30.44 3.86 -7.06
CA GLU A 127 -31.83 3.48 -7.39
C GLU A 127 -32.77 3.51 -6.16
N GLY A 128 -32.47 4.33 -5.16
CA GLY A 128 -33.40 4.50 -4.04
C GLY A 128 -32.86 5.37 -2.91
N PHE A 129 -33.70 5.52 -1.88
CA PHE A 129 -33.38 6.24 -0.66
C PHE A 129 -33.45 5.33 0.56
N CYS A 130 -32.52 5.52 1.50
CA CYS A 130 -32.52 4.78 2.75
C CYS A 130 -33.77 5.13 3.59
N PRO A 131 -34.55 4.15 4.08
CA PRO A 131 -35.77 4.40 4.85
C PRO A 131 -35.54 4.99 6.24
N LYS A 132 -34.29 5.00 6.76
CA LYS A 132 -33.97 5.57 8.08
C LYS A 132 -33.40 6.99 8.01
N CYS A 133 -32.59 7.29 6.99
CA CYS A 133 -31.89 8.58 6.91
C CYS A 133 -32.19 9.39 5.64
N GLY A 134 -33.00 8.86 4.72
CA GLY A 134 -33.40 9.56 3.50
C GLY A 134 -32.30 9.81 2.48
N LYS A 135 -31.09 9.28 2.69
CA LYS A 135 -29.96 9.48 1.76
C LYS A 135 -29.98 8.47 0.61
N PRO A 136 -29.47 8.82 -0.58
CA PRO A 136 -29.46 7.93 -1.74
C PRO A 136 -28.58 6.70 -1.47
N VAL A 137 -29.04 5.55 -1.92
CA VAL A 137 -28.38 4.24 -1.76
C VAL A 137 -28.25 3.55 -3.12
N MET A 138 -27.19 2.77 -3.31
CA MET A 138 -26.96 2.02 -4.55
C MET A 138 -27.72 0.68 -4.54
N VAL A 139 -27.94 0.12 -5.73
CA VAL A 139 -28.60 -1.18 -5.93
C VAL A 139 -27.90 -2.32 -5.17
N ASP A 140 -26.57 -2.29 -5.15
CA ASP A 140 -25.75 -3.34 -4.54
C ASP A 140 -25.46 -3.10 -3.04
N ASP A 141 -25.93 -1.98 -2.46
CA ASP A 141 -25.65 -1.65 -1.07
C ASP A 141 -26.47 -2.55 -0.12
N ARG A 142 -25.77 -3.41 0.64
CA ARG A 142 -26.40 -4.18 1.73
C ARG A 142 -26.70 -3.32 2.96
N PHE A 143 -25.90 -2.27 3.16
CA PHE A 143 -26.00 -1.32 4.25
C PHE A 143 -25.94 0.10 3.72
N CYS A 144 -26.68 1.02 4.33
CA CYS A 144 -26.62 2.43 3.98
C CYS A 144 -25.24 3.02 4.31
N PRO A 145 -24.52 3.60 3.34
CA PRO A 145 -23.17 4.14 3.56
C PRO A 145 -23.13 5.37 4.47
N SER A 146 -24.28 5.94 4.82
CA SER A 146 -24.37 7.13 5.67
C SER A 146 -24.87 6.89 7.08
N CYS A 147 -25.71 5.88 7.31
CA CYS A 147 -26.30 5.61 8.64
C CYS A 147 -26.14 4.16 9.11
N GLY A 148 -25.52 3.30 8.29
CA GLY A 148 -25.23 1.91 8.62
C GLY A 148 -26.46 0.98 8.65
N LYS A 149 -27.68 1.46 8.36
CA LYS A 149 -28.88 0.61 8.37
C LYS A 149 -28.81 -0.43 7.25
N ALA A 150 -29.12 -1.69 7.57
CA ALA A 150 -29.32 -2.74 6.57
C ALA A 150 -30.51 -2.42 5.64
N LEU A 151 -30.29 -2.53 4.33
CA LEU A 151 -31.29 -2.24 3.30
C LEU A 151 -31.95 -3.50 2.74
N ARG A 152 -31.42 -4.68 3.07
CA ARG A 152 -32.01 -6.00 2.89
C ARG A 152 -32.39 -6.60 4.23
#